data_AF-A0A8S9FBL8-F1
#
_entry.id   AF-A0A8S9FBL8-F1
#
_cell.length_a   1.000
_cell.length_b   1.000
_cell.length_c   1.000
_cell.angle_alpha   90.00
_cell.angle_beta   90.00
_cell.angle_gamma   90.00
#
_symmetry.space_group_name_H-M   'P 1'
#
loop_
_entity.id
_entity.type
_entity.pdbx_description
1 polymer ?
#
loop_
_entity_poly.entity_id
_entity_poly.type
_entity_poly.pdbx_seq_one_letter_code
_entity_poly.pdbx_strand_id
1 'polypeptide(L)'
;MIYVLDSQHVKKFFYYIQLPNFDIAADAAATFKELLTRHKSTVAEFLTKNEDWFFADYNSKLLESSNYITRRQAIKLLGDILLDRSNSVVMTKYVSSMDHLRILMNLLRESSKTIQIDAFHVFKLFVANQRKPSDIINILVANKNKLLRLLADVKPDKEDESFEADKAQVVREIVSLKP
;
A
#
# COMPACT_ATOMS: atom_id res chain seq x y z
N MET A 1 15.40 8.55 -19.35
CA MET A 1 14.36 8.06 -18.41
C MET A 1 13.74 6.71 -18.83
N ILE A 2 13.51 6.43 -20.11
CA ILE A 2 12.93 5.14 -20.57
C ILE A 2 13.84 3.92 -20.30
N TYR A 3 15.17 4.07 -20.31
CA TYR A 3 16.11 2.96 -20.09
C TYR A 3 16.18 2.42 -18.65
N VAL A 4 15.72 3.17 -17.64
CA VAL A 4 15.86 2.77 -16.22
C VAL A 4 14.72 1.88 -15.73
N LEU A 5 13.58 1.87 -16.45
CA LEU A 5 12.49 0.91 -16.23
C LEU A 5 12.75 -0.45 -16.92
N ASP A 6 14.03 -0.79 -17.11
CA ASP A 6 14.42 -2.17 -17.33
C ASP A 6 14.32 -2.94 -16.00
N SER A 7 13.61 -4.06 -16.03
CA SER A 7 13.26 -4.87 -14.85
C SER A 7 14.48 -5.26 -14.00
N GLN A 8 15.65 -5.45 -14.61
CA GLN A 8 16.87 -5.80 -13.88
C GLN A 8 17.40 -4.63 -13.02
N HIS A 9 17.26 -3.40 -13.51
CA HIS A 9 17.72 -2.21 -12.80
C HIS A 9 16.77 -1.85 -11.65
N VAL A 10 15.46 -1.95 -11.90
CA VAL A 10 14.42 -1.73 -10.87
C VAL A 10 14.60 -2.68 -9.68
N LYS A 11 14.93 -3.97 -9.93
CA LYS A 11 15.17 -4.95 -8.86
C LYS A 11 16.28 -4.56 -7.88
N LYS A 12 17.30 -3.82 -8.34
CA LYS A 12 18.41 -3.39 -7.48
C LYS A 12 17.98 -2.36 -6.44
N PHE A 13 16.94 -1.55 -6.72
CA PHE A 13 16.44 -0.57 -5.75
C PHE A 13 15.91 -1.21 -4.48
N PHE A 14 15.30 -2.41 -4.55
CA PHE A 14 14.85 -3.13 -3.35
C PHE A 14 16.00 -3.46 -2.38
N TYR A 15 17.23 -3.58 -2.91
CA TYR A 15 18.44 -3.72 -2.11
C TYR A 15 19.00 -2.36 -1.69
N TYR A 16 19.15 -1.42 -2.62
CA TYR A 16 19.76 -0.11 -2.37
C TYR A 16 19.04 0.70 -1.28
N ILE A 17 17.71 0.65 -1.26
CA ILE A 17 16.86 1.35 -0.27
C ILE A 17 17.08 0.83 1.16
N GLN A 18 17.67 -0.36 1.30
CA GLN A 18 17.87 -1.02 2.58
C GLN A 18 19.35 -1.08 2.98
N LEU A 19 20.22 -0.35 2.28
CA LEU A 19 21.63 -0.26 2.64
C LEU A 19 21.80 0.38 4.03
N PRO A 20 22.80 -0.06 4.83
CA PRO A 20 23.05 0.53 6.15
C PRO A 20 23.43 2.00 6.11
N ASN A 21 24.01 2.47 5.00
CA ASN A 21 24.35 3.87 4.80
C ASN A 21 23.07 4.67 4.50
N PHE A 22 22.67 5.52 5.44
CA PHE A 22 21.44 6.29 5.37
C PHE A 22 21.37 7.21 4.14
N ASP A 23 22.45 7.93 3.81
CA ASP A 23 22.45 8.88 2.70
C ASP A 23 22.24 8.17 1.36
N ILE A 24 22.92 7.04 1.16
CA ILE A 24 22.76 6.21 -0.05
C ILE A 24 21.36 5.61 -0.11
N ALA A 25 20.86 5.06 1.00
CA ALA A 25 19.53 4.46 1.06
C ALA A 25 18.41 5.49 0.81
N ALA A 26 18.53 6.69 1.37
CA ALA A 26 17.59 7.78 1.20
C ALA A 26 17.57 8.29 -0.25
N ASP A 27 18.74 8.46 -0.88
CA ASP A 27 18.84 8.87 -2.29
C ASP A 27 18.28 7.80 -3.23
N ALA A 28 18.57 6.51 -2.95
CA ALA A 28 17.98 5.40 -3.67
C ALA A 28 16.46 5.36 -3.54
N ALA A 29 15.92 5.63 -2.34
CA ALA A 29 14.48 5.68 -2.10
C ALA A 29 13.81 6.85 -2.84
N ALA A 30 14.44 8.03 -2.83
CA ALA A 30 13.96 9.19 -3.57
C ALA A 30 13.93 8.93 -5.08
N THR A 31 15.02 8.37 -5.62
CA THR A 31 15.13 7.99 -7.03
C THR A 31 14.09 6.93 -7.40
N PHE A 32 13.92 5.90 -6.56
CA PHE A 32 12.92 4.85 -6.79
C PHE A 32 11.49 5.42 -6.81
N LYS A 33 11.18 6.33 -5.87
CA LYS A 33 9.90 7.04 -5.84
C LYS A 33 9.70 7.84 -7.14
N GLU A 34 10.69 8.59 -7.58
CA GLU A 34 10.58 9.40 -8.78
C GLU A 34 10.34 8.53 -10.02
N LEU A 35 11.09 7.43 -10.15
CA LEU A 35 10.93 6.46 -11.23
C LEU A 35 9.51 5.88 -11.30
N LEU A 36 8.89 5.65 -10.14
CA LEU A 36 7.55 5.05 -10.03
C LEU A 36 6.40 6.06 -10.02
N THR A 37 6.66 7.37 -10.10
CA THR A 37 5.59 8.38 -10.00
C THR A 37 5.66 9.50 -11.06
N ARG A 38 6.81 9.73 -11.69
CA ARG A 38 7.01 10.85 -12.62
C ARG A 38 6.31 10.67 -13.98
N HIS A 39 6.48 9.50 -14.60
CA HIS A 39 5.96 9.23 -15.95
C HIS A 39 4.80 8.23 -15.91
N LYS A 40 3.62 8.72 -15.52
CA LYS A 40 2.42 7.94 -15.18
C LYS A 40 2.07 6.83 -16.18
N SER A 41 2.03 7.13 -17.47
CA SER A 41 1.69 6.15 -18.51
C SER A 41 2.73 5.03 -18.62
N THR A 42 4.02 5.38 -18.65
CA THR A 42 5.12 4.42 -18.70
C THR A 42 5.19 3.56 -17.45
N VAL A 43 4.94 4.15 -16.27
CA VAL A 43 4.88 3.41 -15.01
C VAL A 43 3.70 2.45 -15.01
N ALA A 44 2.52 2.88 -15.44
CA ALA A 44 1.34 2.02 -15.51
C ALA A 44 1.58 0.80 -16.41
N GLU A 45 2.18 1.00 -17.58
CA GLU A 45 2.57 -0.08 -18.49
C GLU A 45 3.59 -1.02 -17.84
N PHE A 46 4.63 -0.45 -17.23
CA PHE A 46 5.66 -1.23 -16.51
C PHE A 46 5.05 -2.08 -15.40
N LEU A 47 4.25 -1.49 -14.51
CA LEU A 47 3.64 -2.19 -13.38
C LEU A 47 2.69 -3.28 -13.86
N THR A 48 1.84 -3.00 -14.86
CA THR A 48 0.92 -3.99 -15.43
C THR A 48 1.67 -5.20 -15.99
N LYS A 49 2.79 -4.98 -16.69
CA LYS A 49 3.59 -6.05 -17.28
C LYS A 49 4.39 -6.86 -16.24
N ASN A 50 4.67 -6.28 -15.08
CA ASN A 50 5.65 -6.79 -14.11
C ASN A 50 5.05 -7.06 -12.72
N GLU A 51 3.73 -6.93 -12.56
CA GLU A 51 3.04 -6.90 -11.27
C GLU A 51 3.38 -8.06 -10.34
N ASP A 52 3.44 -9.28 -10.87
CA ASP A 52 3.62 -10.48 -10.06
C ASP A 52 4.95 -10.45 -9.30
N TRP A 53 6.07 -10.23 -10.01
CA TRP A 53 7.38 -10.16 -9.34
C TRP A 53 7.58 -8.83 -8.62
N PHE A 54 7.06 -7.72 -9.17
CA PHE A 54 7.27 -6.39 -8.60
C PHE A 54 6.62 -6.31 -7.23
N PHE A 55 5.34 -6.67 -7.10
CA PHE A 55 4.65 -6.61 -5.81
C PHE A 55 5.09 -7.72 -4.86
N ALA A 56 5.50 -8.89 -5.36
CA ALA A 56 6.13 -9.90 -4.49
C ALA A 56 7.40 -9.34 -3.80
N ASP A 57 8.29 -8.70 -4.56
CA ASP A 57 9.50 -8.07 -4.02
C ASP A 57 9.17 -6.83 -3.17
N TYR A 58 8.27 -5.97 -3.64
CA TYR A 58 7.87 -4.75 -2.94
C TYR A 58 7.30 -5.07 -1.54
N ASN A 59 6.42 -6.05 -1.48
CA ASN A 59 5.76 -6.45 -0.24
C ASN A 59 6.76 -7.09 0.73
N SER A 60 7.44 -8.15 0.29
CA SER A 60 8.34 -8.92 1.15
C SER A 60 9.59 -8.15 1.57
N LYS A 61 10.14 -7.29 0.69
CA LYS A 61 11.38 -6.57 0.96
C LYS A 61 11.16 -5.20 1.56
N LEU A 62 10.06 -4.51 1.27
CA LEU A 62 9.85 -3.13 1.72
C LEU A 62 8.74 -2.99 2.77
N LEU A 63 7.52 -3.49 2.49
CA LEU A 63 6.40 -3.37 3.43
C LEU A 63 6.59 -4.23 4.68
N GLU A 64 7.21 -5.40 4.52
CA GLU A 64 7.52 -6.33 5.62
C GLU A 64 8.96 -6.17 6.14
N SER A 65 9.69 -5.14 5.69
CA SER A 65 11.06 -4.87 6.15
C SER A 65 11.10 -4.68 7.67
N SER A 66 12.16 -5.13 8.33
CA SER A 66 12.39 -4.82 9.75
C SER A 66 12.72 -3.34 9.99
N ASN A 67 13.14 -2.61 8.96
CA ASN A 67 13.48 -1.20 9.04
C ASN A 67 12.22 -0.32 9.00
N TYR A 68 11.99 0.42 10.08
CA TYR A 68 10.87 1.34 10.22
C TYR A 68 10.79 2.40 9.11
N ILE A 69 11.91 3.02 8.75
CA ILE A 69 11.96 4.08 7.74
C ILE A 69 11.56 3.50 6.38
N THR A 70 12.08 2.32 6.03
CA THR A 70 11.72 1.60 4.81
C THR A 70 10.22 1.30 4.76
N ARG A 71 9.64 0.72 5.83
CA ARG A 71 8.20 0.43 5.86
C ARG A 71 7.37 1.70 5.69
N ARG A 72 7.71 2.78 6.41
CA ARG A 72 7.01 4.07 6.34
C ARG A 72 7.04 4.68 4.94
N GLN A 73 8.21 4.68 4.28
CA GLN A 73 8.33 5.22 2.92
C GLN A 73 7.60 4.34 1.90
N ALA A 74 7.65 3.01 2.07
CA ALA A 74 7.02 2.06 1.19
C ALA A 74 5.49 2.14 1.26
N ILE A 75 4.88 2.16 2.45
CA ILE A 75 3.41 2.22 2.52
C ILE A 75 2.85 3.52 1.91
N LYS A 76 3.55 4.64 2.12
CA LYS A 76 3.20 5.91 1.49
C LYS A 76 3.31 5.85 -0.02
N LEU A 77 4.41 5.31 -0.55
CA LEU A 77 4.62 5.17 -1.98
C LEU A 77 3.60 4.21 -2.61
N LEU A 78 3.24 3.12 -1.93
CA LEU A 78 2.17 2.23 -2.39
C LEU A 78 0.84 2.99 -2.51
N GLY A 79 0.51 3.83 -1.53
CA GLY A 79 -0.65 4.73 -1.62
C GLY A 79 -0.58 5.64 -2.86
N ASP A 80 0.55 6.33 -3.06
CA ASP A 80 0.78 7.20 -4.22
C ASP A 80 0.59 6.43 -5.55
N ILE A 81 1.07 5.18 -5.64
CA ILE A 81 0.96 4.33 -6.84
C ILE A 81 -0.49 3.90 -7.08
N LEU A 82 -1.16 3.35 -6.07
CA LEU A 82 -2.49 2.74 -6.23
C LEU A 82 -3.61 3.79 -6.40
N LEU A 83 -3.42 5.00 -5.88
CA LEU A 83 -4.38 6.11 -6.02
C LEU A 83 -4.25 6.85 -7.36
N ASP A 84 -3.16 6.64 -8.12
CA ASP A 84 -3.04 7.25 -9.45
C ASP A 84 -4.01 6.59 -10.44
N ARG A 85 -4.79 7.43 -11.14
CA ARG A 85 -5.79 6.98 -12.12
C ARG A 85 -5.18 6.18 -13.26
N SER A 86 -3.93 6.43 -13.65
CA SER A 86 -3.24 5.65 -14.68
C SER A 86 -3.03 4.20 -14.26
N ASN A 87 -2.97 3.94 -12.95
CA ASN A 87 -2.71 2.62 -12.37
C ASN A 87 -4.00 1.89 -11.96
N SER A 88 -5.17 2.30 -12.44
CA SER A 88 -6.46 1.71 -12.04
C SER A 88 -6.55 0.20 -12.26
N VAL A 89 -5.94 -0.33 -13.33
CA VAL A 89 -5.86 -1.78 -13.60
C VAL A 89 -5.00 -2.48 -12.53
N VAL A 90 -3.81 -1.94 -12.27
CA VAL A 90 -2.87 -2.43 -11.25
C VAL A 90 -3.52 -2.39 -9.86
N MET A 91 -4.18 -1.27 -9.52
CA MET A 91 -4.90 -1.10 -8.27
C MET A 91 -5.97 -2.16 -8.11
N THR A 92 -6.81 -2.36 -9.13
CA THR A 92 -7.89 -3.35 -9.08
C THR A 92 -7.35 -4.77 -8.84
N LYS A 93 -6.24 -5.15 -9.48
CA LYS A 93 -5.60 -6.46 -9.24
C LYS A 93 -5.00 -6.53 -7.83
N TYR A 94 -4.28 -5.49 -7.40
CA TYR A 94 -3.64 -5.45 -6.09
C TYR A 94 -4.64 -5.61 -4.95
N VAL A 95 -5.78 -4.90 -4.99
CA VAL A 95 -6.81 -4.93 -3.93
C VAL A 95 -7.72 -6.17 -3.97
N SER A 96 -7.47 -7.06 -4.93
CA SER A 96 -8.16 -8.35 -5.06
C SER A 96 -7.32 -9.51 -4.51
N SER A 97 -6.15 -9.24 -3.94
CA SER A 97 -5.26 -10.26 -3.35
C SER A 97 -5.40 -10.37 -1.84
N MET A 98 -5.73 -11.57 -1.37
CA MET A 98 -5.79 -11.89 0.06
C MET A 98 -4.46 -11.63 0.78
N ASP A 99 -3.33 -11.96 0.16
CA ASP A 99 -2.03 -11.81 0.81
C ASP A 99 -1.66 -10.33 0.96
N HIS A 100 -2.00 -9.50 -0.04
CA HIS A 100 -1.84 -8.05 0.09
C HIS A 100 -2.72 -7.47 1.20
N LEU A 101 -3.96 -7.93 1.33
CA LEU A 101 -4.83 -7.51 2.43
C LEU A 101 -4.23 -7.86 3.79
N ARG A 102 -3.65 -9.06 3.96
CA ARG A 102 -3.03 -9.49 5.22
C ARG A 102 -1.87 -8.59 5.63
N ILE A 103 -1.00 -8.24 4.69
CA ILE A 103 0.11 -7.30 4.93
C ILE A 103 -0.43 -5.95 5.42
N LEU A 104 -1.45 -5.42 4.73
CA LEU A 104 -2.06 -4.14 5.08
C LEU A 104 -2.74 -4.18 6.45
N MET A 105 -3.42 -5.28 6.79
CA MET A 105 -4.02 -5.48 8.11
C MET A 105 -2.96 -5.58 9.22
N ASN A 106 -1.77 -6.10 8.94
CA ASN A 106 -0.66 -6.08 9.88
C ASN A 106 -0.09 -4.68 10.05
N LEU A 107 0.07 -3.91 8.97
CA LEU A 107 0.54 -2.51 9.03
C LEU A 107 -0.43 -1.61 9.80
N LEU A 108 -1.74 -1.84 9.70
CA LEU A 108 -2.74 -1.15 10.52
C LEU A 108 -2.56 -1.39 12.04
N ARG A 109 -1.87 -2.47 12.43
CA ARG A 109 -1.61 -2.82 13.83
C ARG A 109 -0.24 -2.36 14.35
N GLU A 110 0.57 -1.72 13.51
CA GLU A 110 1.88 -1.17 13.90
C GLU A 110 1.74 -0.11 15.00
N SER A 111 2.78 0.08 15.81
CA SER A 111 2.78 1.11 16.86
C SER A 111 2.89 2.53 16.30
N SER A 112 3.44 2.68 15.10
CA SER A 112 3.59 3.99 14.45
C SER A 112 2.28 4.48 13.86
N LYS A 113 1.74 5.56 14.43
CA LYS A 113 0.55 6.26 13.90
C LYS A 113 0.70 6.65 12.43
N THR A 114 1.88 7.08 12.00
CA THR A 114 2.10 7.46 10.60
C THR A 114 1.92 6.26 9.67
N ILE A 115 2.47 5.11 10.03
CA ILE A 115 2.27 3.87 9.24
C ILE A 115 0.80 3.47 9.25
N GLN A 116 0.11 3.56 10.38
CA GLN A 116 -1.32 3.23 10.46
C GLN A 116 -2.17 4.11 9.54
N ILE A 117 -1.89 5.41 9.49
CA ILE A 117 -2.62 6.37 8.63
C ILE A 117 -2.38 6.06 7.14
N ASP A 118 -1.12 5.90 6.74
CA ASP A 118 -0.79 5.56 5.35
C ASP A 118 -1.36 4.18 4.95
N ALA A 119 -1.31 3.19 5.87
CA ALA A 119 -1.92 1.89 5.68
C ALA A 119 -3.45 1.97 5.55
N PHE A 120 -4.11 2.86 6.30
CA PHE A 120 -5.54 3.10 6.16
C PHE A 120 -5.90 3.62 4.76
N HIS A 121 -5.11 4.54 4.19
CA HIS A 121 -5.36 5.06 2.84
C HIS A 121 -5.28 4.00 1.75
N VAL A 122 -4.48 2.95 1.94
CA VAL A 122 -4.45 1.80 1.03
C VAL A 122 -5.55 0.78 1.38
N PHE A 123 -5.75 0.49 2.66
CA PHE A 123 -6.77 -0.47 3.14
C PHE A 123 -8.19 -0.06 2.70
N LYS A 124 -8.52 1.24 2.71
CA LYS A 124 -9.83 1.71 2.24
C LYS A 124 -10.13 1.30 0.79
N LEU A 125 -9.12 1.08 -0.05
CA LEU A 125 -9.31 0.63 -1.44
C LEU A 125 -9.81 -0.82 -1.50
N PHE A 126 -9.35 -1.69 -0.61
CA PHE A 126 -9.87 -3.06 -0.48
C PHE A 126 -11.35 -3.04 -0.07
N VAL A 127 -11.69 -2.19 0.88
CA VAL A 127 -13.07 -2.04 1.37
C VAL A 127 -13.96 -1.33 0.35
N ALA A 128 -13.43 -0.42 -0.47
CA ALA A 128 -14.20 0.27 -1.50
C ALA A 128 -14.35 -0.54 -2.80
N ASN A 129 -13.59 -1.63 -3.00
CA ASN A 129 -13.68 -2.45 -4.20
C ASN A 129 -15.11 -2.99 -4.38
N GLN A 130 -15.77 -2.69 -5.49
CA GLN A 130 -17.14 -3.16 -5.75
C GLN A 130 -17.18 -4.63 -6.20
N ARG A 131 -16.03 -5.19 -6.61
CA ARG A 131 -15.85 -6.57 -7.05
C ARG A 131 -14.90 -7.32 -6.12
N LYS A 132 -15.09 -7.17 -4.81
CA LYS A 132 -14.29 -7.89 -3.79
C LYS A 132 -14.41 -9.40 -4.02
N PRO A 133 -13.28 -10.12 -4.14
CA PRO A 133 -13.26 -11.57 -4.07
C PRO A 133 -13.83 -12.11 -2.74
N SER A 134 -14.40 -13.32 -2.77
CA SER A 134 -15.06 -13.93 -1.59
C SER A 134 -14.10 -14.17 -0.42
N ASP A 135 -12.84 -14.51 -0.69
CA ASP A 135 -11.78 -14.64 0.31
C ASP A 135 -11.47 -13.32 1.03
N ILE A 136 -11.47 -12.19 0.31
CA ILE A 136 -11.36 -10.84 0.89
C ILE A 136 -12.55 -10.57 1.81
N ILE A 137 -13.78 -10.82 1.35
CA ILE A 137 -15.00 -10.65 2.15
C ILE A 137 -14.92 -11.50 3.42
N ASN A 138 -14.56 -12.78 3.30
CA ASN A 138 -14.43 -13.71 4.40
C ASN A 138 -13.43 -13.24 5.47
N ILE A 139 -12.27 -12.70 5.06
CA ILE A 139 -11.28 -12.15 5.99
C ILE A 139 -11.81 -10.92 6.72
N LEU A 140 -12.45 -9.99 6.00
CA LEU A 140 -13.01 -8.78 6.59
C LEU A 140 -14.13 -9.12 7.59
N VAL A 141 -15.00 -10.08 7.26
CA VAL A 141 -16.07 -10.57 8.13
C VAL A 141 -15.49 -11.28 9.36
N ALA A 142 -14.55 -12.20 9.17
CA ALA A 142 -13.92 -12.94 10.26
C ALA A 142 -13.18 -12.03 11.26
N ASN A 143 -12.66 -10.89 10.80
CA ASN A 143 -11.94 -9.92 11.63
C ASN A 143 -12.76 -8.67 11.97
N LYS A 144 -14.06 -8.62 11.63
CA LYS A 144 -14.92 -7.43 11.70
C LYS A 144 -14.79 -6.67 13.02
N ASN A 145 -15.01 -7.34 14.16
CA ASN A 145 -14.98 -6.69 15.48
C ASN A 145 -13.60 -6.11 15.83
N LYS A 146 -12.51 -6.79 15.45
CA LYS A 146 -11.15 -6.31 15.70
C LYS A 146 -10.80 -5.12 14.81
N LEU A 147 -11.19 -5.18 13.53
CA LEU A 147 -11.02 -4.08 12.58
C LEU A 147 -11.76 -2.82 13.03
N LEU A 148 -13.02 -2.95 13.45
CA LEU A 148 -13.81 -1.80 13.91
C LEU A 148 -13.20 -1.13 15.14
N ARG A 149 -12.69 -1.90 16.10
CA ARG A 149 -11.96 -1.35 17.26
C ARG A 149 -10.69 -0.63 16.83
N LEU A 150 -9.89 -1.27 15.97
CA LEU A 150 -8.65 -0.69 15.47
C LEU A 150 -8.91 0.64 14.75
N LEU A 151 -9.89 0.67 13.84
CA LEU A 151 -10.25 1.88 13.10
C LEU A 151 -10.78 3.01 13.99
N ALA A 152 -11.44 2.71 15.11
CA ALA A 152 -11.87 3.74 16.06
C ALA A 152 -10.68 4.49 16.70
N ASP A 153 -9.55 3.79 16.89
CA ASP A 153 -8.33 4.32 17.50
C ASP A 153 -7.41 5.03 16.49
N VAL A 154 -7.54 4.74 15.19
CA VAL A 154 -6.76 5.43 14.15
C VAL A 154 -7.29 6.86 13.98
N LYS A 155 -6.44 7.84 14.29
CA LYS A 155 -6.71 9.26 14.15
C LYS A 155 -5.47 10.02 13.67
N PRO A 156 -5.62 10.99 12.75
CA PRO A 156 -4.54 11.88 12.36
C PRO A 156 -4.15 12.81 13.51
N ASP A 157 -2.91 13.31 13.48
CA ASP A 157 -2.40 14.23 14.53
C ASP A 157 -3.05 15.62 14.45
N LYS A 158 -3.61 15.97 13.29
CA LYS A 158 -4.36 17.22 13.04
C LYS A 158 -5.77 16.87 12.58
N GLU A 159 -6.70 17.78 12.80
CA GLU A 159 -8.05 17.64 12.26
C GLU A 159 -7.99 17.49 10.74
N ASP A 160 -8.58 16.40 10.24
CA ASP A 160 -8.68 16.06 8.84
C ASP A 160 -10.07 15.48 8.57
N GLU A 161 -10.99 16.35 8.15
CA GLU A 161 -12.38 16.00 7.85
C GLU A 161 -12.48 14.95 6.75
N SER A 162 -11.56 14.98 5.76
CA SER A 162 -11.54 14.02 4.66
C SER A 162 -11.19 12.63 5.19
N PHE A 163 -10.20 12.54 6.07
CA PHE A 163 -9.84 11.28 6.71
C PHE A 163 -10.98 10.70 7.53
N GLU A 164 -11.64 11.52 8.34
CA GLU A 164 -12.77 11.06 9.16
C GLU A 164 -13.98 10.63 8.31
N ALA A 165 -14.24 11.31 7.18
CA ALA A 165 -15.27 10.91 6.23
C ALA A 165 -14.96 9.56 5.57
N ASP A 166 -13.73 9.37 5.09
CA ASP A 166 -13.25 8.10 4.54
C ASP A 166 -13.39 6.97 5.57
N LYS A 167 -12.99 7.23 6.82
CA LYS A 167 -13.06 6.27 7.92
C LYS A 167 -14.49 5.87 8.25
N ALA A 168 -15.40 6.83 8.31
CA ALA A 168 -16.81 6.57 8.52
C ALA A 168 -17.40 5.71 7.38
N GLN A 169 -16.99 5.95 6.13
CA GLN A 169 -17.41 5.12 5.00
C GLN A 169 -16.89 3.69 5.10
N VAL A 170 -15.59 3.51 5.41
CA VAL A 170 -14.98 2.19 5.58
C VAL A 170 -15.66 1.40 6.70
N VAL A 171 -15.95 2.05 7.83
CA VAL A 171 -16.67 1.45 8.97
C VAL A 171 -18.06 0.98 8.55
N ARG A 172 -18.84 1.83 7.86
CA ARG A 172 -20.18 1.47 7.37
C ARG A 172 -20.15 0.26 6.45
N GLU A 173 -19.21 0.23 5.52
CA GLU A 173 -19.05 -0.87 4.57
C GLU A 173 -18.66 -2.17 5.30
N ILE A 174 -17.70 -2.14 6.21
CA ILE A 174 -17.32 -3.32 7.00
C ILE A 174 -18.50 -3.86 7.82
N VAL A 175 -19.31 -2.98 8.41
CA VAL A 175 -20.51 -3.38 9.16
C VAL A 175 -21.51 -4.09 8.24
N SER A 176 -21.74 -3.56 7.04
CA SER A 176 -22.73 -4.09 6.08
C SER A 176 -22.33 -5.43 5.44
N LEU A 177 -21.03 -5.78 5.44
CA LEU A 177 -20.55 -7.06 4.91
C LEU A 177 -21.24 -8.25 5.58
N LYS A 178 -21.66 -9.21 4.77
CA LYS A 178 -22.22 -10.50 5.18
C LYS A 178 -21.27 -11.62 4.70
N PRO A 179 -21.26 -12.79 5.39
CA PRO A 179 -20.58 -13.98 4.90
C PRO A 179 -21.04 -14.36 3.48
#